data_AF-A0A1M5QW44-F1
#
_entry.id   AF-A0A1M5QW44-F1
#
_cell.length_a   1.000
_cell.length_b   1.000
_cell.length_c   1.000
_cell.angle_alpha   90.00
_cell.angle_beta   90.00
_cell.angle_gamma   90.00
#
_symmetry.space_group_name_H-M   'P 1'
#
loop_
_entity.id
_entity.type
_entity.pdbx_description
1 polymer ?
#
loop_
_entity_poly.entity_id
_entity_poly.type
_entity_poly.pdbx_seq_one_letter_code
_entity_poly.pdbx_strand_id
1 'polypeptide(L)'
;MTAYRFSGFPIGQNVQVTVRQAGQEKFASIPNWKQVSSLPTLGASQWQVAPEDGLRADTAIISLFELPDPQGDMVVDAIVANVDGEESILGYGAQTNDETWRPKRRIRTHTDSIANVRLRVIWRNTTNGETELGAWSDPKQVSPAQITDPSVIIHVPKDRGTAPFGAQFYAEVFGSGELDPFQNCQVSWAYDDATSQHTNLSDSYVVVHGSQQANTSFDPFGAHTLDAPGTYSVTATTTINGENYTATKTILVDDPDVIYHGNRTIFVDPALPAPGTSNVPAGASVVATLVEAQTLNPTARPTRIIIQSGLDIDEPALDRFNHVQTMITAAPGPRPKIRQHIFFRYNPDNTECSLSGVELLGPYNPAHPGSTPRPSSGVVVDGFNTTIHNCIISGWNISIDVAPVRRYVISNTVVTNWADYGLFQQTNCGWHSIVGSRFTQNPLTIRAMGKAEKSAPIYADHDPYRCSIPAEPACILQSELFSANSWAGGIQLICRWNADGIPGQQFQMSQCKTEGGSFYFGSTASPTPASAQQFRVTKTHHVCSINGLIGTNFGGANFKNNIVILGDTLQESSTGVRNALSATETHNGTFDKGIYPNWGQAYAQPIRF
;
A
#
# COMPACT_ATOMS: atom_id res chain seq x y z
N MET A 1 1.49 -21.72 9.10
CA MET A 1 2.31 -21.02 10.11
C MET A 1 1.39 -20.70 11.27
N THR A 2 1.59 -21.31 12.44
CA THR A 2 0.77 -21.02 13.63
C THR A 2 1.47 -19.90 14.40
N ALA A 3 0.87 -18.71 14.45
CA ALA A 3 1.38 -17.64 15.30
C ALA A 3 1.00 -17.95 16.76
N TYR A 4 1.99 -18.13 17.63
CA TYR A 4 1.77 -18.25 19.06
C TYR A 4 1.92 -16.87 19.70
N ARG A 5 0.87 -16.39 20.37
CA ARG A 5 0.96 -15.21 21.24
C ARG A 5 1.29 -15.71 22.64
N PHE A 6 2.47 -15.35 23.13
CA PHE A 6 2.85 -15.61 24.52
C PHE A 6 2.62 -14.35 25.35
N SER A 7 1.90 -14.46 26.46
CA SER A 7 1.68 -13.39 27.44
C SER A 7 1.87 -13.93 28.86
N GLY A 8 2.40 -13.13 29.77
CA GLY A 8 2.45 -13.45 31.21
C GLY A 8 3.76 -14.04 31.76
N PHE A 9 4.90 -13.90 31.07
CA PHE A 9 6.19 -14.25 31.68
C PHE A 9 6.72 -13.14 32.58
N PRO A 10 7.14 -13.43 33.82
CA PRO A 10 7.87 -12.46 34.63
C PRO A 10 9.18 -12.08 33.95
N ILE A 11 9.43 -10.77 33.78
CA ILE A 11 10.69 -10.26 33.24
C ILE A 11 11.83 -10.65 34.19
N GLY A 12 12.88 -11.29 33.67
CA GLY A 12 14.05 -11.75 34.43
C GLY A 12 14.15 -13.26 34.67
N GLN A 13 13.28 -14.09 34.05
CA GLN A 13 13.44 -15.55 34.04
C GLN A 13 13.87 -16.06 32.66
N ASN A 14 14.77 -17.06 32.66
CA ASN A 14 15.11 -17.82 31.45
C ASN A 14 13.87 -18.58 30.96
N VAL A 15 13.24 -18.11 29.89
CA VAL A 15 12.18 -18.85 29.21
C VAL A 15 12.78 -19.50 27.96
N GLN A 16 12.91 -20.83 27.99
CA GLN A 16 13.18 -21.61 26.79
C GLN A 16 11.87 -21.90 26.08
N VAL A 17 11.72 -21.38 24.86
CA VAL A 17 10.60 -21.75 24.00
C VAL A 17 11.07 -22.87 23.07
N THR A 18 10.55 -24.08 23.28
CA THR A 18 10.80 -25.22 22.39
C THR A 18 9.77 -25.20 21.27
N VAL A 19 10.22 -24.88 20.05
CA VAL A 19 9.38 -25.03 18.85
C VAL A 19 9.73 -26.36 18.18
N ARG A 20 8.78 -27.28 18.15
CA ARG A 20 8.90 -28.57 17.45
C ARG A 20 8.32 -28.45 16.05
N GLN A 21 9.17 -28.55 15.02
CA GLN A 21 8.75 -28.66 13.63
C GLN A 21 9.42 -29.88 12.99
N ALA A 22 8.62 -30.81 12.46
CA ALA A 22 9.08 -31.98 11.71
C ALA A 22 10.21 -32.80 12.38
N GLY A 23 10.13 -33.00 13.70
CA GLY A 23 11.11 -33.82 14.44
C GLY A 23 12.41 -33.09 14.81
N GLN A 24 12.56 -31.81 14.49
CA GLN A 24 13.66 -30.98 14.99
C GLN A 24 13.17 -30.03 16.10
N GLU A 25 13.92 -30.01 17.20
CA GLU A 25 13.77 -29.03 18.28
C GLU A 25 14.70 -27.86 17.99
N LYS A 26 14.13 -26.67 17.83
CA LYS A 26 14.90 -25.42 17.88
C LYS A 26 14.60 -24.70 19.18
N PHE A 27 15.66 -24.30 19.86
CA PHE A 27 15.60 -23.52 21.09
C PHE A 27 15.78 -22.05 20.74
N ALA A 28 14.78 -21.22 21.06
CA ALA A 28 14.96 -19.79 21.13
C ALA A 28 15.07 -19.41 22.61
N SER A 29 16.21 -18.84 22.99
CA SER A 29 16.38 -18.19 24.28
C SER A 29 15.94 -16.74 24.17
N ILE A 30 14.98 -16.32 24.98
CA ILE A 30 14.71 -14.90 25.19
C ILE A 30 15.90 -14.35 26.01
N PRO A 31 16.60 -13.29 25.55
CA PRO A 31 17.77 -12.76 26.25
C PRO A 31 17.41 -12.37 27.69
N ASN A 32 18.32 -12.59 28.63
CA ASN A 32 18.19 -12.08 30.00
C ASN A 32 18.42 -10.57 29.99
N TRP A 33 17.46 -9.83 30.50
CA TRP A 33 17.51 -8.38 30.59
C TRP A 33 18.19 -8.02 31.90
N LYS A 34 19.38 -7.43 31.84
CA LYS A 34 20.07 -6.95 33.04
C LYS A 34 19.46 -5.62 33.44
N GLN A 35 18.96 -5.53 34.67
CA GLN A 35 18.54 -4.25 35.23
C GLN A 35 19.78 -3.47 35.65
N VAL A 36 19.92 -2.25 35.12
CA VAL A 36 21.06 -1.37 35.44
C VAL A 36 20.52 -0.05 35.95
N SER A 37 20.63 0.16 37.26
CA SER A 37 20.05 1.31 37.97
C SER A 37 20.74 2.64 37.66
N SER A 38 21.90 2.62 37.00
CA SER A 38 22.67 3.83 36.65
C SER A 38 22.27 4.44 35.30
N LEU A 39 21.42 3.79 34.52
CA LEU A 39 20.98 4.31 33.22
C LEU A 39 19.93 5.41 33.41
N PRO A 40 19.92 6.45 32.54
CA PRO A 40 18.97 7.54 32.65
C PRO A 40 17.50 7.08 32.66
N THR A 41 16.70 7.72 33.50
CA THR A 41 15.24 7.57 33.52
C THR A 41 14.57 8.66 32.70
N LEU A 42 13.32 8.44 32.30
CA LEU A 42 12.50 9.48 31.68
C LEU A 42 12.09 10.52 32.72
N GLY A 43 12.53 11.76 32.54
CA GLY A 43 12.16 12.89 33.36
C GLY A 43 10.69 13.28 33.21
N ALA A 44 10.15 13.99 34.20
CA ALA A 44 8.74 14.38 34.24
C ALA A 44 8.30 15.25 33.05
N SER A 45 9.18 16.04 32.44
CA SER A 45 8.91 16.86 31.26
C SER A 45 9.05 16.11 29.93
N GLN A 46 9.63 14.91 29.93
CA GLN A 46 9.98 14.17 28.71
C GLN A 46 8.81 13.35 28.17
N TRP A 47 7.72 13.22 28.93
CA TRP A 47 6.53 12.49 28.50
C TRP A 47 5.28 13.03 29.19
N GLN A 48 4.11 12.66 28.71
CA GLN A 48 2.83 12.84 29.40
C GLN A 48 1.95 11.63 29.17
N VAL A 49 0.98 11.45 30.06
CA VAL A 49 -0.15 10.56 29.86
C VAL A 49 -1.42 11.36 30.05
N ALA A 50 -2.35 11.20 29.12
CA ALA A 50 -3.64 11.87 29.16
C ALA A 50 -4.73 10.87 28.73
N PRO A 51 -5.97 11.04 29.19
CA PRO A 51 -7.09 10.32 28.60
C PRO A 51 -7.16 10.66 27.10
N GLU A 52 -7.55 9.70 26.27
CA GLU A 52 -7.87 9.99 24.87
C GLU A 52 -9.36 10.26 24.76
N ASP A 53 -9.72 11.50 24.47
CA ASP A 53 -11.10 11.85 24.14
C ASP A 53 -11.58 10.95 22.99
N GLY A 54 -12.70 10.27 23.17
CA GLY A 54 -13.24 9.33 22.16
C GLY A 54 -12.87 7.85 22.36
N LEU A 55 -12.03 7.48 23.33
CA LEU A 55 -11.81 6.06 23.65
C LEU A 55 -12.64 5.59 24.86
N ARG A 56 -12.66 4.27 25.08
CA ARG A 56 -13.26 3.73 26.31
C ARG A 56 -12.54 4.30 27.55
N ALA A 57 -13.24 4.29 28.68
CA ALA A 57 -12.69 4.72 29.96
C ALA A 57 -11.38 4.04 30.34
N ASP A 58 -11.12 2.85 29.82
CA ASP A 58 -9.90 2.09 30.06
C ASP A 58 -8.75 2.42 29.08
N THR A 59 -8.71 3.58 28.41
CA THR A 59 -7.60 3.91 27.49
C THR A 59 -6.99 5.29 27.71
N ALA A 60 -5.66 5.37 27.66
CA ALA A 60 -4.89 6.61 27.73
C ALA A 60 -3.83 6.70 26.61
N ILE A 61 -3.50 7.92 26.18
CA ILE A 61 -2.36 8.19 25.30
C ILE A 61 -1.14 8.56 26.14
N ILE A 62 -0.04 7.89 25.86
CA ILE A 62 1.30 8.31 26.23
C ILE A 62 1.89 9.11 25.07
N SER A 63 2.28 10.36 25.33
CA SER A 63 3.05 11.18 24.39
C SER A 63 4.48 11.33 24.90
N LEU A 64 5.46 10.99 24.07
CA LEU A 64 6.88 11.18 24.37
C LEU A 64 7.35 12.48 23.72
N PHE A 65 7.88 13.38 24.54
CA PHE A 65 8.33 14.69 24.10
C PHE A 65 9.81 14.72 23.78
N GLU A 66 10.59 13.95 24.53
CA GLU A 66 12.03 13.90 24.42
C GLU A 66 12.47 12.50 24.88
N LEU A 67 13.50 11.95 24.26
CA LEU A 67 14.14 10.75 24.75
C LEU A 67 15.26 11.12 25.73
N PRO A 68 15.60 10.24 26.69
CA PRO A 68 16.83 10.43 27.44
C PRO A 68 18.03 10.35 26.50
N ASP A 69 19.02 11.21 26.74
CA ASP A 69 20.24 11.24 25.95
C ASP A 69 20.97 9.88 25.99
N PRO A 70 21.45 9.39 24.84
CA PRO A 70 22.35 8.24 24.78
C PRO A 70 23.54 8.39 25.72
N GLN A 71 23.91 7.32 26.42
CA GLN A 71 25.13 7.29 27.25
C GLN A 71 26.13 6.28 26.70
N GLY A 72 27.25 6.78 26.18
CA GLY A 72 28.28 5.94 25.54
C GLY A 72 27.71 5.20 24.32
N ASP A 73 27.89 3.88 24.29
CA ASP A 73 27.41 3.00 23.20
C ASP A 73 25.93 2.58 23.39
N MET A 74 25.21 3.14 24.35
CA MET A 74 23.82 2.77 24.62
C MET A 74 22.85 3.64 23.85
N VAL A 75 22.00 3.02 23.02
CA VAL A 75 20.89 3.68 22.32
C VAL A 75 19.55 3.20 22.86
N VAL A 76 18.52 4.04 22.78
CA VAL A 76 17.15 3.65 23.11
C VAL A 76 16.65 2.61 22.09
N ASP A 77 16.30 1.42 22.58
CA ASP A 77 15.78 0.32 21.78
C ASP A 77 14.24 0.30 21.81
N ALA A 78 13.67 0.45 22.99
CA ALA A 78 12.22 0.46 23.21
C ALA A 78 11.85 1.15 24.52
N ILE A 79 10.55 1.34 24.74
CA ILE A 79 9.99 1.85 26.00
C ILE A 79 8.96 0.85 26.49
N VAL A 80 8.93 0.62 27.79
CA VAL A 80 7.93 -0.19 28.48
C VAL A 80 7.06 0.73 29.33
N ALA A 81 5.74 0.59 29.21
CA ALA A 81 4.79 1.15 30.15
C ALA A 81 4.42 0.12 31.21
N ASN A 82 4.37 0.53 32.47
CA ASN A 82 3.69 -0.18 33.54
C ASN A 82 2.40 0.58 33.87
N VAL A 83 1.26 -0.10 33.80
CA VAL A 83 -0.04 0.44 34.18
C VAL A 83 -0.57 -0.41 35.33
N ASP A 84 -0.58 0.15 36.54
CA ASP A 84 -1.03 -0.53 37.76
C ASP A 84 -0.44 -1.94 37.95
N GLY A 85 0.82 -2.13 37.57
CA GLY A 85 1.53 -3.41 37.70
C GLY A 85 1.60 -4.23 36.41
N GLU A 86 0.81 -3.94 35.39
CA GLU A 86 0.88 -4.62 34.09
C GLU A 86 1.87 -3.94 33.14
N GLU A 87 2.82 -4.71 32.61
CA GLU A 87 3.84 -4.19 31.70
C GLU A 87 3.49 -4.44 30.22
N SER A 88 3.63 -3.39 29.41
CA SER A 88 3.46 -3.44 27.95
C SER A 88 4.61 -2.73 27.24
N ILE A 89 5.19 -3.38 26.24
CA ILE A 89 6.21 -2.76 25.38
C ILE A 89 5.50 -1.83 24.40
N LEU A 90 5.83 -0.54 24.46
CA LEU A 90 5.28 0.48 23.58
C LEU A 90 5.98 0.52 22.21
N GLY A 91 7.22 0.01 22.12
CA GLY A 91 8.06 0.01 20.92
C GLY A 91 8.51 1.40 20.48
N TYR A 92 9.80 1.58 20.18
CA TYR A 92 10.35 2.85 19.71
C TYR A 92 10.74 2.76 18.23
N GLY A 93 10.51 3.84 17.47
CA GLY A 93 11.02 4.02 16.12
C GLY A 93 12.15 5.02 16.17
N ALA A 94 13.25 4.73 15.48
CA ALA A 94 14.47 5.51 15.52
C ALA A 94 14.23 7.03 15.42
N GLN A 95 15.03 7.78 16.19
CA GLN A 95 15.05 9.25 16.27
C GLN A 95 14.80 9.90 14.90
N THR A 96 13.70 10.63 14.77
CA THR A 96 13.59 11.69 13.78
C THR A 96 13.62 13.00 14.53
N ASN A 97 14.44 13.93 14.05
CA ASN A 97 14.70 15.22 14.70
C ASN A 97 13.54 16.22 14.48
N ASP A 98 12.37 15.73 14.08
CA ASP A 98 11.21 16.52 13.72
C ASP A 98 10.27 16.62 14.93
N GLU A 99 10.20 17.81 15.52
CA GLU A 99 9.38 18.10 16.71
C GLU A 99 7.88 17.84 16.49
N THR A 100 7.41 17.75 15.24
CA THR A 100 5.99 17.50 14.93
C THR A 100 5.57 16.02 14.95
N TRP A 101 6.52 15.07 15.02
CA TRP A 101 6.25 13.62 14.88
C TRP A 101 6.55 12.81 16.14
N ARG A 102 6.06 13.30 17.29
CA ARG A 102 6.19 12.62 18.58
C ARG A 102 5.27 11.39 18.65
N PRO A 103 5.80 10.16 18.83
CA PRO A 103 4.98 8.95 18.81
C PRO A 103 3.98 8.96 19.98
N LYS A 104 2.69 8.93 19.64
CA LYS A 104 1.58 8.67 20.58
C LYS A 104 1.37 7.17 20.69
N ARG A 105 1.24 6.65 21.90
CA ARG A 105 0.98 5.23 22.15
C ARG A 105 -0.22 5.06 23.07
N ARG A 106 -1.17 4.22 22.65
CA ARG A 106 -2.37 3.88 23.43
C ARG A 106 -2.02 2.79 24.44
N ILE A 107 -2.42 2.97 25.69
CA ILE A 107 -2.30 1.97 26.77
C ILE A 107 -3.66 1.71 27.41
N ARG A 108 -3.84 0.50 27.96
CA ARG A 108 -5.06 0.15 28.69
C ARG A 108 -4.89 0.55 30.15
N THR A 109 -5.82 1.34 30.69
CA THR A 109 -5.94 1.67 32.10
C THR A 109 -7.00 0.75 32.69
N HIS A 110 -6.60 -0.34 33.32
CA HIS A 110 -7.44 -1.52 33.67
C HIS A 110 -8.66 -1.25 34.58
N THR A 111 -9.00 0.01 34.88
CA THR A 111 -10.05 0.35 35.83
C THR A 111 -10.82 1.60 35.39
N ASP A 112 -12.07 1.71 35.82
CA ASP A 112 -12.86 2.95 35.83
C ASP A 112 -12.35 3.95 36.91
N SER A 113 -11.09 3.79 37.34
CA SER A 113 -10.46 4.58 38.38
C SER A 113 -9.12 5.14 37.89
N ILE A 114 -8.55 6.06 38.67
CA ILE A 114 -7.28 6.70 38.31
C ILE A 114 -6.18 5.64 38.24
N ALA A 115 -5.58 5.47 37.05
CA ALA A 115 -4.49 4.53 36.82
C ALA A 115 -3.13 5.19 37.06
N ASN A 116 -2.19 4.43 37.64
CA ASN A 116 -0.80 4.85 37.77
C ASN A 116 0.01 4.30 36.61
N VAL A 117 0.56 5.21 35.81
CA VAL A 117 1.38 4.89 34.65
C VAL A 117 2.83 5.24 34.94
N ARG A 118 3.75 4.31 34.70
CA ARG A 118 5.20 4.54 34.75
C ARG A 118 5.83 4.10 33.44
N LEU A 119 6.91 4.75 33.03
CA LEU A 119 7.67 4.37 31.86
C LEU A 119 9.09 3.96 32.24
N ARG A 120 9.67 3.02 31.52
CA ARG A 120 11.12 2.77 31.55
C ARG A 120 11.65 2.55 30.14
N VAL A 121 12.92 2.87 29.97
CA VAL A 121 13.63 2.72 28.71
C VAL A 121 14.33 1.37 28.65
N ILE A 122 14.26 0.73 27.50
CA ILE A 122 15.07 -0.42 27.12
C ILE A 122 16.24 0.16 26.34
N TRP A 123 17.44 -0.04 26.86
CA TRP A 123 18.67 0.40 26.23
C TRP A 123 19.32 -0.76 25.49
N ARG A 124 19.88 -0.51 24.32
CA ARG A 124 20.68 -1.49 23.57
C ARG A 124 22.09 -0.95 23.39
N ASN A 125 23.06 -1.77 23.71
CA ASN A 125 24.45 -1.48 23.45
C ASN A 125 24.75 -1.71 21.96
N THR A 126 25.17 -0.69 21.24
CA THR A 126 25.44 -0.78 19.79
C THR A 126 26.67 -1.61 19.46
N THR A 127 27.57 -1.83 20.42
CA THR A 127 28.83 -2.55 20.23
C THR A 127 28.64 -4.07 20.35
N ASN A 128 27.85 -4.54 21.32
CA ASN A 128 27.67 -5.98 21.56
C ASN A 128 26.21 -6.49 21.42
N GLY A 129 25.24 -5.59 21.22
CA GLY A 129 23.83 -5.91 21.04
C GLY A 129 23.08 -6.28 22.33
N GLU A 130 23.72 -6.21 23.51
CA GLU A 130 23.08 -6.49 24.78
C GLU A 130 21.99 -5.45 25.10
N THR A 131 20.91 -5.89 25.76
CA THR A 131 19.80 -5.03 26.16
C THR A 131 19.74 -4.89 27.69
N GLU A 132 19.55 -3.67 28.15
CA GLU A 132 19.49 -3.31 29.57
C GLU A 132 18.22 -2.53 29.89
N LEU A 133 17.67 -2.76 31.08
CA LEU A 133 16.47 -2.06 31.55
C LEU A 133 16.87 -0.85 32.40
N GLY A 134 16.45 0.34 31.97
CA GLY A 134 16.51 1.55 32.77
C GLY A 134 15.54 1.49 33.97
N ALA A 135 15.70 2.45 34.89
CA ALA A 135 14.79 2.59 36.01
C ALA A 135 13.42 3.15 35.58
N TRP A 136 12.39 2.90 36.39
CA TRP A 136 11.06 3.45 36.20
C TRP A 136 11.06 4.97 36.42
N SER A 137 10.33 5.69 35.59
CA SER A 137 9.94 7.07 35.84
C SER A 137 9.07 7.18 37.09
N ASP A 138 8.94 8.41 37.61
CA ASP A 138 7.88 8.70 38.56
C ASP A 138 6.50 8.38 37.95
N PRO A 139 5.56 7.87 38.76
CA PRO A 139 4.21 7.58 38.29
C PRO A 139 3.49 8.87 37.90
N LYS A 140 2.80 8.83 36.76
CA LYS A 140 1.78 9.81 36.42
C LYS A 140 0.41 9.17 36.53
N GLN A 141 -0.51 9.92 37.10
CA GLN A 141 -1.89 9.52 37.22
C GLN A 141 -2.65 9.93 35.96
N VAL A 142 -3.50 9.04 35.46
CA VAL A 142 -4.45 9.34 34.40
C VAL A 142 -5.83 8.93 34.84
N SER A 143 -6.77 9.87 34.78
CA SER A 143 -8.18 9.55 34.97
C SER A 143 -8.68 8.73 33.78
N PRO A 144 -9.65 7.82 33.99
CA PRO A 144 -10.32 7.14 32.89
C PRO A 144 -10.83 8.16 31.88
N ALA A 145 -10.71 7.88 30.58
CA ALA A 145 -11.40 8.68 29.57
C ALA A 145 -12.92 8.65 29.86
N GLN A 146 -13.65 9.71 29.51
CA GLN A 146 -15.12 9.60 29.55
C GLN A 146 -15.54 8.54 28.53
N ILE A 147 -16.38 7.58 28.94
CA ILE A 147 -16.96 6.59 28.03
C ILE A 147 -17.67 7.39 26.94
N THR A 148 -17.11 7.33 25.74
CA THR A 148 -17.85 7.67 24.54
C THR A 148 -18.47 6.38 24.05
N ASP A 149 -19.75 6.44 23.68
CA ASP A 149 -20.41 5.34 23.00
C ASP A 149 -19.55 4.93 21.78
N PRO A 150 -19.45 3.62 21.47
CA PRO A 150 -18.67 3.20 20.33
C PRO A 150 -19.10 3.95 19.08
N SER A 151 -18.14 4.36 18.28
CA SER A 151 -18.40 5.20 17.11
C SER A 151 -17.32 5.03 16.07
N VAL A 152 -17.59 5.53 14.87
CA VAL A 152 -16.64 5.56 13.77
C VAL A 152 -16.62 6.97 13.18
N ILE A 153 -15.43 7.45 12.82
CA ILE A 153 -15.23 8.72 12.11
C ILE A 153 -14.55 8.43 10.79
N ILE A 154 -14.99 9.10 9.74
CA ILE A 154 -14.37 9.03 8.41
C ILE A 154 -13.44 10.23 8.23
N HIS A 155 -12.15 9.95 8.09
CA HIS A 155 -11.15 10.89 7.64
C HIS A 155 -10.98 10.78 6.12
N VAL A 156 -10.98 11.92 5.45
CA VAL A 156 -10.79 12.00 4.00
C VAL A 156 -9.82 13.15 3.69
N PRO A 157 -8.68 12.89 3.01
CA PRO A 157 -7.72 13.93 2.67
C PRO A 157 -8.30 15.05 1.80
N LYS A 158 -9.26 14.71 0.94
CA LYS A 158 -9.89 15.61 -0.01
C LYS A 158 -11.31 15.11 -0.33
N ASP A 159 -12.33 15.90 0.01
CA ASP A 159 -13.74 15.55 -0.14
C ASP A 159 -14.41 16.20 -1.38
N ARG A 160 -13.60 16.83 -2.24
CA ARG A 160 -14.04 17.39 -3.52
C ARG A 160 -12.97 17.26 -4.59
N GLY A 161 -13.32 16.86 -5.82
CA GLY A 161 -12.40 16.80 -6.96
C GLY A 161 -13.14 16.82 -8.30
N THR A 162 -12.43 16.65 -9.43
CA THR A 162 -13.03 16.65 -10.78
C THR A 162 -13.07 15.24 -11.36
N ALA A 163 -14.16 14.85 -12.00
CA ALA A 163 -14.30 13.50 -12.57
C ALA A 163 -13.25 13.21 -13.69
N PRO A 164 -12.65 12.00 -13.73
CA PRO A 164 -12.72 10.96 -12.71
C PRO A 164 -11.87 11.31 -11.48
N PHE A 165 -12.46 11.20 -10.29
CA PHE A 165 -11.84 11.59 -9.02
C PHE A 165 -11.53 10.38 -8.14
N GLY A 166 -10.25 10.12 -7.88
CA GLY A 166 -9.79 9.12 -6.94
C GLY A 166 -9.82 9.64 -5.50
N ALA A 167 -10.67 9.04 -4.66
CA ALA A 167 -10.84 9.38 -3.26
C ALA A 167 -10.28 8.30 -2.33
N GLN A 168 -9.79 8.74 -1.17
CA GLN A 168 -9.19 7.90 -0.13
C GLN A 168 -9.84 8.18 1.21
N PHE A 169 -10.02 7.14 2.01
CA PHE A 169 -10.75 7.20 3.26
C PHE A 169 -10.02 6.41 4.35
N TYR A 170 -10.08 6.91 5.58
CA TYR A 170 -9.67 6.18 6.78
C TYR A 170 -10.80 6.22 7.80
N ALA A 171 -11.22 5.04 8.26
CA ALA A 171 -12.17 4.89 9.34
C ALA A 171 -11.42 4.74 10.65
N GLU A 172 -11.56 5.74 11.52
CA GLU A 172 -11.08 5.65 12.88
C GLU A 172 -12.22 5.19 13.78
N VAL A 173 -11.98 4.12 14.53
CA VAL A 173 -12.97 3.49 15.40
C VAL A 173 -12.67 3.84 16.85
N PHE A 174 -13.70 4.33 17.52
CA PHE A 174 -13.70 4.89 18.86
C PHE A 174 -14.60 4.06 19.79
N GLY A 175 -14.38 4.14 21.11
CA GLY A 175 -15.18 3.43 22.12
C GLY A 175 -15.24 1.88 22.00
N SER A 176 -14.47 1.25 21.12
CA SER A 176 -14.55 -0.20 20.86
C SER A 176 -14.03 -1.07 22.01
N GLY A 177 -13.17 -0.51 22.86
CA GLY A 177 -12.41 -1.26 23.87
C GLY A 177 -11.25 -2.07 23.31
N GLU A 178 -10.90 -1.84 22.04
CA GLU A 178 -9.72 -2.41 21.43
C GLU A 178 -8.52 -1.48 21.58
N LEU A 179 -7.38 -2.01 22.03
CA LEU A 179 -6.12 -1.27 22.12
C LEU A 179 -5.54 -0.91 20.75
N ASP A 180 -5.85 -1.73 19.76
CA ASP A 180 -5.47 -1.51 18.38
C ASP A 180 -6.71 -1.64 17.49
N PRO A 181 -7.57 -0.60 17.44
CA PRO A 181 -8.77 -0.62 16.61
C PRO A 181 -8.45 -0.84 15.13
N PHE A 182 -7.30 -0.34 14.65
CA PHE A 182 -6.83 -0.56 13.29
C PHE A 182 -6.64 -2.05 13.00
N GLN A 183 -6.11 -2.83 13.94
CA GLN A 183 -5.92 -4.27 13.76
C GLN A 183 -7.16 -5.10 14.09
N ASN A 184 -7.96 -4.67 15.06
CA ASN A 184 -8.98 -5.52 15.67
C ASN A 184 -10.40 -5.24 15.16
N CYS A 185 -10.76 -3.98 14.89
CA CYS A 185 -12.10 -3.65 14.44
C CYS A 185 -12.31 -4.02 12.96
N GLN A 186 -13.49 -4.53 12.64
CA GLN A 186 -13.88 -4.83 11.26
C GLN A 186 -14.66 -3.65 10.72
N VAL A 187 -14.15 -3.03 9.66
CA VAL A 187 -14.81 -1.94 8.95
C VAL A 187 -15.24 -2.44 7.57
N SER A 188 -16.42 -2.05 7.12
CA SER A 188 -16.85 -2.13 5.73
C SER A 188 -17.18 -0.74 5.19
N TRP A 189 -16.93 -0.55 3.90
CA TRP A 189 -17.19 0.68 3.17
C TRP A 189 -18.28 0.45 2.12
N ALA A 190 -19.11 1.47 1.91
CA ALA A 190 -20.02 1.59 0.77
C ALA A 190 -19.89 3.00 0.18
N TYR A 191 -19.78 3.12 -1.15
CA TYR A 191 -19.44 4.39 -1.82
C TYR A 191 -20.59 5.09 -2.55
N ASP A 192 -21.81 4.55 -2.46
CA ASP A 192 -23.01 5.08 -3.14
C ASP A 192 -22.84 5.19 -4.67
N ASP A 193 -22.09 4.25 -5.25
CA ASP A 193 -21.79 4.16 -6.68
C ASP A 193 -22.11 2.74 -7.20
N ALA A 194 -23.37 2.34 -7.07
CA ALA A 194 -23.80 0.95 -7.22
C ALA A 194 -23.50 0.32 -8.59
N THR A 195 -23.30 1.12 -9.63
CA THR A 195 -22.99 0.65 -11.00
C THR A 195 -21.51 0.43 -11.25
N SER A 196 -20.62 0.87 -10.34
CA SER A 196 -19.17 0.81 -10.56
C SER A 196 -18.61 -0.61 -10.49
N GLN A 197 -17.72 -0.91 -11.44
CA GLN A 197 -17.10 -2.22 -11.63
C GLN A 197 -15.61 -2.10 -11.98
N HIS A 198 -14.82 -3.04 -11.48
CA HIS A 198 -13.41 -3.19 -11.84
C HIS A 198 -13.26 -4.02 -13.12
N THR A 199 -13.54 -3.40 -14.26
CA THR A 199 -13.61 -4.06 -15.58
C THR A 199 -12.28 -4.62 -16.07
N ASN A 200 -11.15 -4.19 -15.52
CA ASN A 200 -9.81 -4.62 -15.94
C ASN A 200 -9.19 -5.72 -15.06
N LEU A 201 -9.94 -6.27 -14.09
CA LEU A 201 -9.56 -7.48 -13.36
C LEU A 201 -9.86 -8.72 -14.19
N SER A 202 -9.05 -9.77 -14.03
CA SER A 202 -9.23 -11.03 -14.76
C SER A 202 -10.46 -11.80 -14.28
N ASP A 203 -10.97 -12.71 -15.12
CA ASP A 203 -12.05 -13.63 -14.75
C ASP A 203 -11.69 -14.47 -13.51
N SER A 204 -10.41 -14.78 -13.33
CA SER A 204 -9.94 -15.54 -12.17
C SER A 204 -10.09 -14.78 -10.86
N TYR A 205 -10.06 -13.45 -10.88
CA TYR A 205 -10.40 -12.63 -9.73
C TYR A 205 -11.85 -12.84 -9.32
N VAL A 206 -12.76 -12.84 -10.31
CA VAL A 206 -14.21 -13.03 -10.11
C VAL A 206 -14.51 -14.41 -9.55
N VAL A 207 -13.82 -15.44 -10.02
CA VAL A 207 -13.96 -16.80 -9.46
C VAL A 207 -13.60 -16.84 -7.97
N VAL A 208 -12.57 -16.10 -7.55
CA VAL A 208 -12.09 -16.09 -6.16
C VAL A 208 -12.98 -15.23 -5.25
N HIS A 209 -13.37 -14.04 -5.71
CA HIS A 209 -14.05 -13.03 -4.88
C HIS A 209 -15.55 -12.90 -5.17
N GLY A 210 -16.07 -13.61 -6.17
CA GLY A 210 -17.49 -13.69 -6.51
C GLY A 210 -18.06 -12.47 -7.23
N SER A 211 -17.30 -11.38 -7.40
CA SER A 211 -17.77 -10.14 -8.02
C SER A 211 -16.64 -9.24 -8.51
N GLN A 212 -16.92 -8.40 -9.51
CA GLN A 212 -16.10 -7.24 -9.90
C GLN A 212 -16.62 -5.92 -9.30
N GLN A 213 -17.58 -5.99 -8.37
CA GLN A 213 -18.20 -4.81 -7.80
C GLN A 213 -17.17 -3.92 -7.07
N ALA A 214 -17.16 -2.64 -7.43
CA ALA A 214 -16.23 -1.65 -6.89
C ALA A 214 -16.83 -0.86 -5.72
N ASN A 215 -18.14 -0.90 -5.53
CA ASN A 215 -18.86 -0.06 -4.57
C ASN A 215 -18.73 -0.48 -3.09
N THR A 216 -17.93 -1.51 -2.78
CA THR A 216 -17.63 -1.89 -1.39
C THR A 216 -16.16 -2.22 -1.20
N SER A 217 -15.64 -1.96 0.00
CA SER A 217 -14.35 -2.46 0.45
C SER A 217 -14.40 -2.79 1.95
N PHE A 218 -13.32 -3.36 2.48
CA PHE A 218 -13.22 -3.73 3.90
C PHE A 218 -11.93 -3.21 4.52
N ASP A 219 -11.91 -3.26 5.86
CA ASP A 219 -10.83 -2.80 6.75
C ASP A 219 -10.72 -1.26 6.86
N PRO A 220 -9.90 -0.72 7.78
CA PRO A 220 -9.92 0.71 8.10
C PRO A 220 -9.59 1.67 6.97
N PHE A 221 -8.90 1.25 5.90
CA PHE A 221 -8.74 2.09 4.71
C PHE A 221 -9.73 1.74 3.62
N GLY A 222 -10.38 2.76 3.07
CA GLY A 222 -11.18 2.69 1.86
C GLY A 222 -10.54 3.53 0.75
N ALA A 223 -10.80 3.15 -0.49
CA ALA A 223 -10.49 3.95 -1.66
C ALA A 223 -11.48 3.62 -2.78
N HIS A 224 -11.84 4.61 -3.58
CA HIS A 224 -12.76 4.48 -4.71
C HIS A 224 -12.50 5.57 -5.74
N THR A 225 -12.83 5.32 -7.00
CA THR A 225 -12.81 6.35 -8.04
C THR A 225 -14.22 6.63 -8.50
N LEU A 226 -14.60 7.91 -8.45
CA LEU A 226 -15.91 8.40 -8.83
C LEU A 226 -15.82 8.93 -10.26
N ASP A 227 -16.36 8.16 -11.21
CA ASP A 227 -16.16 8.38 -12.65
C ASP A 227 -17.02 9.51 -13.22
N ALA A 228 -18.15 9.82 -12.58
CA ALA A 228 -19.10 10.80 -13.03
C ALA A 228 -19.20 12.01 -12.09
N PRO A 229 -19.58 13.18 -12.60
CA PRO A 229 -19.90 14.33 -11.75
C PRO A 229 -21.14 14.04 -10.89
N GLY A 230 -21.12 14.47 -9.63
CA GLY A 230 -22.21 14.17 -8.71
C GLY A 230 -21.91 14.42 -7.25
N THR A 231 -22.86 14.04 -6.40
CA THR A 231 -22.71 14.02 -4.94
C THR A 231 -22.86 12.59 -4.48
N TYR A 232 -21.86 12.09 -3.76
CA TYR A 232 -21.77 10.69 -3.35
C TYR A 232 -21.72 10.58 -1.82
N SER A 233 -22.40 9.57 -1.28
CA SER A 233 -22.41 9.29 0.16
C SER A 233 -21.52 8.10 0.49
N VAL A 234 -20.36 8.36 1.09
CA VAL A 234 -19.44 7.30 1.51
C VAL A 234 -19.75 6.91 2.96
N THR A 235 -20.12 5.65 3.18
CA THR A 235 -20.48 5.12 4.50
C THR A 235 -19.46 4.11 4.98
N ALA A 236 -18.95 4.30 6.20
CA ALA A 236 -18.15 3.34 6.94
C ALA A 236 -19.02 2.70 8.02
N THR A 237 -19.01 1.37 8.11
CA THR A 237 -19.69 0.61 9.16
C THR A 237 -18.68 -0.22 9.91
N THR A 238 -18.66 -0.13 11.24
CA THR A 238 -17.90 -1.03 12.11
C THR A 238 -18.84 -1.83 12.98
N THR A 239 -18.53 -3.11 13.20
CA THR A 239 -19.29 -3.96 14.13
C THR A 239 -18.50 -4.13 15.42
N ILE A 240 -19.09 -3.73 16.55
CA ILE A 240 -18.49 -3.80 17.89
C ILE A 240 -19.50 -4.50 18.81
N ASN A 241 -19.10 -5.62 19.44
CA ASN A 241 -19.96 -6.42 20.32
C ASN A 241 -21.31 -6.83 19.68
N GLY A 242 -21.32 -7.06 18.36
CA GLY A 242 -22.51 -7.46 17.61
C GLY A 242 -23.42 -6.30 17.18
N GLU A 243 -23.11 -5.07 17.56
CA GLU A 243 -23.82 -3.86 17.13
C GLU A 243 -23.06 -3.13 16.02
N ASN A 244 -23.81 -2.50 15.12
CA ASN A 244 -23.25 -1.74 14.00
C ASN A 244 -23.23 -0.25 14.31
N TYR A 245 -22.06 0.35 14.11
CA TYR A 245 -21.83 1.78 14.25
C TYR A 245 -21.44 2.33 12.89
N THR A 246 -22.09 3.41 12.46
CA THR A 246 -21.96 3.93 11.10
C THR A 246 -21.60 5.41 11.10
N ALA A 247 -20.81 5.81 10.10
CA ALA A 247 -20.61 7.21 9.76
C ALA A 247 -20.74 7.37 8.24
N THR A 248 -21.20 8.54 7.82
CA THR A 248 -21.33 8.90 6.41
C THR A 248 -20.61 10.22 6.15
N LYS A 249 -19.90 10.27 5.03
CA LYS A 249 -19.20 11.46 4.53
C LYS A 249 -19.66 11.74 3.10
N THR A 250 -20.00 12.98 2.81
CA THR A 250 -20.36 13.42 1.46
C THR A 250 -19.10 13.77 0.66
N ILE A 251 -19.03 13.30 -0.59
CA ILE A 251 -17.99 13.62 -1.56
C ILE A 251 -18.60 14.33 -2.76
N LEU A 252 -17.99 15.44 -3.18
CA LEU A 252 -18.44 16.25 -4.31
C LEU A 252 -17.53 16.05 -5.52
N VAL A 253 -18.11 15.70 -6.66
CA VAL A 253 -17.35 15.50 -7.90
C VAL A 253 -17.84 16.50 -8.94
N ASP A 254 -16.95 17.41 -9.32
CA ASP A 254 -17.22 18.48 -10.28
C ASP A 254 -17.20 17.95 -11.73
N ASP A 255 -17.99 18.62 -12.57
CA ASP A 255 -18.09 18.32 -14.00
C ASP A 255 -16.87 18.87 -14.77
N PRO A 256 -16.06 18.00 -15.43
CA PRO A 256 -14.90 18.46 -16.19
C PRO A 256 -15.27 19.38 -17.36
N ASP A 257 -16.47 19.28 -17.94
CA ASP A 257 -16.92 20.20 -18.99
C ASP A 257 -17.17 21.62 -18.47
N VAL A 258 -17.49 21.75 -17.19
CA VAL A 258 -17.65 23.05 -16.51
C VAL A 258 -16.30 23.60 -16.07
N ILE A 259 -15.48 22.78 -15.43
CA ILE A 259 -14.17 23.20 -14.88
C ILE A 259 -13.19 23.59 -16.00
N TYR A 260 -13.20 22.85 -17.10
CA TYR A 260 -12.27 23.02 -18.22
C TYR A 260 -12.95 23.50 -19.52
N HIS A 261 -14.02 24.28 -19.43
CA HIS A 261 -14.75 24.78 -20.62
C HIS A 261 -13.88 25.62 -21.59
N GLY A 262 -14.30 25.64 -22.87
CA GLY A 262 -13.72 26.51 -23.89
C GLY A 262 -12.21 26.30 -24.07
N ASN A 263 -11.45 27.39 -24.01
CA ASN A 263 -9.99 27.38 -24.24
C ASN A 263 -9.17 26.67 -23.15
N ARG A 264 -9.80 26.11 -22.11
CA ARG A 264 -9.16 25.24 -21.12
C ARG A 264 -9.25 23.76 -21.50
N THR A 265 -9.96 23.42 -22.58
CA THR A 265 -9.93 22.09 -23.17
C THR A 265 -9.17 22.12 -24.50
N ILE A 266 -8.25 21.17 -24.66
CA ILE A 266 -7.58 20.87 -25.92
C ILE A 266 -8.04 19.49 -26.36
N PHE A 267 -8.53 19.38 -27.59
CA PHE A 267 -8.94 18.12 -28.20
C PHE A 267 -7.92 17.70 -29.25
N VAL A 268 -7.48 16.45 -29.20
CA VAL A 268 -6.43 15.90 -30.08
C VAL A 268 -7.07 14.90 -31.04
N ASP A 269 -7.10 15.26 -32.32
CA ASP A 269 -7.60 14.44 -33.42
C ASP A 269 -6.99 14.87 -34.77
N PRO A 270 -6.37 13.94 -35.53
CA PRO A 270 -5.81 14.25 -36.84
C PRO A 270 -6.83 14.71 -37.88
N ALA A 271 -8.11 14.37 -37.74
CA ALA A 271 -9.18 14.80 -38.63
C ALA A 271 -9.68 16.24 -38.36
N LEU A 272 -9.20 16.87 -37.27
CA LEU A 272 -9.50 18.25 -36.87
C LEU A 272 -11.01 18.61 -36.96
N PRO A 273 -11.89 17.93 -36.20
CA PRO A 273 -13.32 18.29 -36.15
C PRO A 273 -13.55 19.73 -35.70
N ALA A 274 -14.71 20.29 -36.03
CA ALA A 274 -15.08 21.63 -35.54
C ALA A 274 -15.40 21.58 -34.02
N PRO A 275 -14.98 22.58 -33.22
CA PRO A 275 -15.39 22.69 -31.82
C PRO A 275 -16.91 22.66 -31.66
N GLY A 276 -17.41 21.93 -30.65
CA GLY A 276 -18.84 21.73 -30.41
C GLY A 276 -19.49 20.61 -31.25
N THR A 277 -18.71 19.85 -32.01
CA THR A 277 -19.18 18.68 -32.77
C THR A 277 -18.55 17.39 -32.26
N SER A 278 -19.19 16.23 -32.45
CA SER A 278 -18.56 14.90 -32.25
C SER A 278 -17.78 14.72 -30.92
N ASN A 279 -18.38 15.08 -29.78
CA ASN A 279 -17.77 15.04 -28.44
C ASN A 279 -16.61 16.03 -28.20
N VAL A 280 -16.37 16.96 -29.10
CA VAL A 280 -15.46 18.09 -28.91
C VAL A 280 -16.21 19.20 -28.16
N PRO A 281 -15.77 19.61 -26.96
CA PRO A 281 -16.43 20.68 -26.23
C PRO A 281 -16.45 21.99 -27.01
N ALA A 282 -17.53 22.76 -26.86
CA ALA A 282 -17.65 24.05 -27.52
C ALA A 282 -16.51 24.99 -27.09
N GLY A 283 -15.84 25.60 -28.06
CA GLY A 283 -14.71 26.51 -27.83
C GLY A 283 -13.39 25.83 -27.45
N ALA A 284 -13.31 24.49 -27.48
CA ALA A 284 -12.05 23.77 -27.32
C ALA A 284 -11.07 24.10 -28.45
N SER A 285 -9.77 24.12 -28.14
CA SER A 285 -8.73 24.12 -29.17
C SER A 285 -8.61 22.71 -29.75
N VAL A 286 -8.68 22.58 -31.07
CA VAL A 286 -8.54 21.30 -31.76
C VAL A 286 -7.17 21.26 -32.44
N VAL A 287 -6.40 20.22 -32.16
CA VAL A 287 -5.03 20.01 -32.66
C VAL A 287 -4.85 18.60 -33.18
N ALA A 288 -3.87 18.40 -34.05
CA ALA A 288 -3.64 17.10 -34.70
C ALA A 288 -2.73 16.19 -33.87
N THR A 289 -1.90 16.77 -32.99
CA THR A 289 -0.80 16.08 -32.31
C THR A 289 -0.72 16.42 -30.82
N LEU A 290 -0.09 15.54 -30.03
CA LEU A 290 0.20 15.86 -28.62
C LEU A 290 1.29 16.94 -28.49
N VAL A 291 2.22 17.01 -29.45
CA VAL A 291 3.21 18.10 -29.52
C VAL A 291 2.51 19.45 -29.65
N GLU A 292 1.53 19.60 -30.54
CA GLU A 292 0.73 20.82 -30.66
C GLU A 292 -0.04 21.11 -29.37
N ALA A 293 -0.67 20.10 -28.77
CA ALA A 293 -1.38 20.26 -27.49
C ALA A 293 -0.47 20.79 -26.38
N GLN A 294 0.77 20.30 -26.32
CA GLN A 294 1.77 20.76 -25.36
C GLN A 294 2.12 22.24 -25.57
N THR A 295 2.22 22.71 -26.83
CA THR A 295 2.50 24.13 -27.12
C THR A 295 1.33 25.06 -26.81
N LEU A 296 0.10 24.56 -26.91
CA LEU A 296 -1.10 25.32 -26.55
C LEU A 296 -1.39 25.31 -25.06
N ASN A 297 -0.75 24.43 -24.29
CA ASN A 297 -0.92 24.35 -22.85
C ASN A 297 -0.50 25.68 -22.19
N PRO A 298 -1.45 26.53 -21.75
CA PRO A 298 -1.14 27.84 -21.24
C PRO A 298 -0.36 27.71 -19.93
N THR A 299 0.80 28.35 -19.87
CA THR A 299 1.70 28.31 -18.69
C THR A 299 1.09 28.89 -17.40
N ALA A 300 -0.13 29.43 -17.46
CA ALA A 300 -0.77 30.12 -16.34
C ALA A 300 -2.16 29.56 -15.97
N ARG A 301 -2.66 28.50 -16.63
CA ARG A 301 -4.03 28.00 -16.35
C ARG A 301 -4.11 26.48 -16.44
N PRO A 302 -4.95 25.85 -15.59
CA PRO A 302 -5.20 24.42 -15.68
C PRO A 302 -5.92 24.07 -16.99
N THR A 303 -5.51 22.95 -17.60
CA THR A 303 -6.10 22.44 -18.84
C THR A 303 -6.50 20.97 -18.77
N ARG A 304 -7.50 20.64 -19.58
CA ARG A 304 -7.91 19.28 -19.93
C ARG A 304 -7.49 18.96 -21.36
N ILE A 305 -6.81 17.83 -21.54
CA ILE A 305 -6.54 17.25 -22.86
C ILE A 305 -7.52 16.09 -23.07
N ILE A 306 -8.27 16.14 -24.16
CA ILE A 306 -9.14 15.07 -24.63
C ILE A 306 -8.49 14.47 -25.87
N ILE A 307 -8.32 13.14 -25.89
CA ILE A 307 -7.74 12.42 -27.02
C ILE A 307 -8.82 11.62 -27.72
N GLN A 308 -8.88 11.71 -29.06
CA GLN A 308 -9.80 10.92 -29.87
C GLN A 308 -9.63 9.41 -29.60
N SER A 309 -10.74 8.72 -29.37
CA SER A 309 -10.74 7.28 -29.12
C SER A 309 -10.12 6.51 -30.28
N GLY A 310 -9.27 5.53 -29.96
CA GLY A 310 -8.58 4.65 -30.92
C GLY A 310 -7.40 5.28 -31.65
N LEU A 311 -7.06 6.54 -31.38
CA LEU A 311 -5.90 7.20 -31.95
C LEU A 311 -4.60 6.50 -31.49
N ASP A 312 -3.68 6.18 -32.41
CA ASP A 312 -2.33 5.67 -32.09
C ASP A 312 -1.31 6.80 -32.32
N ILE A 313 -0.68 7.23 -31.22
CA ILE A 313 0.21 8.38 -31.19
C ILE A 313 1.65 7.88 -31.00
N ASP A 314 2.43 8.00 -32.07
CA ASP A 314 3.84 7.64 -32.14
C ASP A 314 4.69 8.86 -32.58
N GLU A 315 4.65 9.89 -31.74
CA GLU A 315 5.41 11.12 -31.87
C GLU A 315 6.74 11.04 -31.08
N PRO A 316 7.73 11.91 -31.41
CA PRO A 316 8.94 12.07 -30.61
C PRO A 316 8.62 12.31 -29.12
N ALA A 317 9.55 11.93 -28.24
CA ALA A 317 9.36 12.02 -26.80
C ALA A 317 8.87 13.42 -26.36
N LEU A 318 7.71 13.44 -25.70
CA LEU A 318 7.16 14.64 -25.08
C LEU A 318 7.87 14.85 -23.75
N ASP A 319 8.68 15.90 -23.64
CA ASP A 319 9.47 16.07 -22.41
C ASP A 319 8.59 16.35 -21.19
N ARG A 320 7.52 17.18 -21.27
CA ARG A 320 6.73 17.66 -20.09
C ARG A 320 5.34 18.23 -20.36
N PHE A 321 4.34 17.87 -19.54
CA PHE A 321 3.06 18.58 -19.42
C PHE A 321 2.97 19.35 -18.08
N ASN A 322 3.41 20.62 -18.04
CA ASN A 322 3.55 21.37 -16.79
C ASN A 322 2.23 21.91 -16.17
N HIS A 323 1.11 21.89 -16.92
CA HIS A 323 -0.17 22.48 -16.49
C HIS A 323 -1.41 21.64 -16.87
N VAL A 324 -1.21 20.42 -17.35
CA VAL A 324 -2.33 19.51 -17.61
C VAL A 324 -2.83 18.96 -16.28
N GLN A 325 -4.08 19.26 -15.93
CA GLN A 325 -4.74 18.66 -14.78
C GLN A 325 -5.42 17.35 -15.15
N THR A 326 -5.91 17.22 -16.38
CA THR A 326 -6.66 16.02 -16.78
C THR A 326 -6.32 15.64 -18.21
N MET A 327 -5.96 14.38 -18.43
CA MET A 327 -5.85 13.77 -19.75
C MET A 327 -6.78 12.56 -19.83
N ILE A 328 -7.79 12.65 -20.70
CA ILE A 328 -8.87 11.66 -20.82
C ILE A 328 -9.19 11.34 -22.29
N THR A 329 -9.94 10.26 -22.50
CA THR A 329 -10.43 9.83 -23.82
C THR A 329 -11.77 10.47 -24.17
N ALA A 330 -11.96 10.84 -25.45
CA ALA A 330 -13.11 11.61 -25.97
C ALA A 330 -14.49 10.95 -25.86
N ALA A 331 -14.56 9.62 -25.98
CA ALA A 331 -15.83 8.90 -25.99
C ALA A 331 -15.63 7.38 -25.80
N PRO A 332 -16.72 6.59 -25.63
CA PRO A 332 -16.68 5.14 -25.73
C PRO A 332 -16.06 4.70 -27.06
N GLY A 333 -15.10 3.78 -26.99
CA GLY A 333 -14.37 3.28 -28.15
C GLY A 333 -13.07 2.62 -27.71
N PRO A 334 -12.25 2.15 -28.66
CA PRO A 334 -10.91 1.69 -28.35
C PRO A 334 -10.15 2.80 -27.60
N ARG A 335 -9.35 2.45 -26.61
CA ARG A 335 -8.50 3.42 -25.92
C ARG A 335 -7.47 3.99 -26.90
N PRO A 336 -7.16 5.29 -26.85
CA PRO A 336 -6.02 5.83 -27.59
C PRO A 336 -4.72 5.21 -27.06
N LYS A 337 -3.79 4.95 -27.97
CA LYS A 337 -2.47 4.41 -27.70
C LYS A 337 -1.45 5.55 -27.74
N ILE A 338 -0.63 5.63 -26.71
CA ILE A 338 0.38 6.66 -26.52
C ILE A 338 1.70 5.92 -26.32
N ARG A 339 2.67 6.15 -27.21
CA ARG A 339 3.99 5.49 -27.17
C ARG A 339 5.08 6.35 -26.52
N GLN A 340 4.67 7.46 -25.93
CA GLN A 340 5.51 8.41 -25.20
C GLN A 340 5.33 8.22 -23.70
N HIS A 341 6.35 8.56 -22.92
CA HIS A 341 6.17 8.67 -21.48
C HIS A 341 5.33 9.90 -21.15
N ILE A 342 4.60 9.85 -20.04
CA ILE A 342 3.82 10.96 -19.50
C ILE A 342 4.44 11.41 -18.18
N PHE A 343 4.80 12.69 -18.10
CA PHE A 343 5.31 13.30 -16.88
C PHE A 343 4.28 14.28 -16.31
N PHE A 344 3.61 13.90 -15.21
CA PHE A 344 2.77 14.81 -14.43
C PHE A 344 3.63 15.52 -13.39
N ARG A 345 4.04 16.75 -13.69
CA ARG A 345 4.89 17.51 -12.76
C ARG A 345 4.08 18.17 -11.65
N TYR A 346 4.66 18.26 -10.46
CA TYR A 346 4.15 19.16 -9.42
C TYR A 346 4.08 20.58 -9.98
N ASN A 347 2.92 21.19 -9.89
CA ASN A 347 2.78 22.62 -9.96
C ASN A 347 2.10 23.06 -8.66
N PRO A 348 2.65 24.03 -7.91
CA PRO A 348 2.01 24.52 -6.68
C PRO A 348 0.59 25.05 -6.90
N ASP A 349 0.25 25.47 -8.12
CA ASP A 349 -1.11 25.89 -8.49
C ASP A 349 -2.01 24.71 -8.90
N ASN A 350 -1.44 23.50 -9.04
CA ASN A 350 -2.13 22.30 -9.46
C ASN A 350 -2.23 21.27 -8.32
N THR A 351 -3.40 21.21 -7.69
CA THR A 351 -3.67 20.32 -6.55
C THR A 351 -4.26 18.97 -6.94
N GLU A 352 -4.46 18.70 -8.24
CA GLU A 352 -5.09 17.47 -8.75
C GLU A 352 -4.67 17.16 -10.19
N CYS A 353 -4.20 15.94 -10.42
CA CYS A 353 -3.93 15.43 -11.75
C CYS A 353 -4.74 14.16 -12.01
N SER A 354 -5.22 13.96 -13.24
CA SER A 354 -5.92 12.74 -13.62
C SER A 354 -5.47 12.25 -15.00
N LEU A 355 -5.14 10.97 -15.10
CA LEU A 355 -4.92 10.25 -16.34
C LEU A 355 -5.97 9.15 -16.44
N SER A 356 -6.76 9.14 -17.52
CA SER A 356 -7.77 8.11 -17.65
C SER A 356 -8.07 7.63 -19.06
N GLY A 357 -8.33 6.33 -19.16
CA GLY A 357 -8.88 5.72 -20.37
C GLY A 357 -7.90 5.58 -21.53
N VAL A 358 -6.58 5.60 -21.27
CA VAL A 358 -5.52 5.52 -22.29
C VAL A 358 -4.71 4.22 -22.22
N GLU A 359 -4.03 3.86 -23.31
CA GLU A 359 -3.00 2.82 -23.34
C GLU A 359 -1.62 3.45 -23.51
N LEU A 360 -0.74 3.27 -22.52
CA LEU A 360 0.66 3.70 -22.56
C LEU A 360 1.55 2.52 -22.91
N LEU A 361 2.13 2.55 -24.12
CA LEU A 361 2.88 1.44 -24.68
C LEU A 361 4.35 1.82 -24.89
N GLY A 362 5.20 1.38 -23.98
CA GLY A 362 6.64 1.51 -24.09
C GLY A 362 7.28 0.41 -24.95
N PRO A 363 8.55 0.58 -25.33
CA PRO A 363 9.23 -0.31 -26.27
C PRO A 363 9.67 -1.64 -25.67
N TYR A 364 9.61 -1.84 -24.34
CA TYR A 364 10.12 -3.05 -23.69
C TYR A 364 9.41 -4.32 -24.15
N ASN A 365 10.21 -5.26 -24.65
CA ASN A 365 9.74 -6.58 -25.04
C ASN A 365 10.23 -7.65 -24.05
N PRO A 366 9.33 -8.23 -23.24
CA PRO A 366 9.68 -9.26 -22.25
C PRO A 366 10.13 -10.60 -22.86
N ALA A 367 9.84 -10.85 -24.14
CA ALA A 367 10.39 -12.01 -24.85
C ALA A 367 11.89 -11.83 -25.17
N HIS A 368 12.35 -10.59 -25.31
CA HIS A 368 13.73 -10.23 -25.64
C HIS A 368 14.26 -9.10 -24.74
N PRO A 369 14.31 -9.32 -23.41
CA PRO A 369 14.62 -8.27 -22.45
C PRO A 369 16.05 -7.74 -22.59
N GLY A 370 16.99 -8.60 -23.02
CA GLY A 370 18.40 -8.23 -23.22
C GLY A 370 18.68 -7.45 -24.51
N SER A 371 17.74 -7.39 -25.46
CA SER A 371 17.91 -6.67 -26.73
C SER A 371 17.10 -5.38 -26.79
N THR A 372 16.27 -5.10 -25.78
CA THR A 372 15.49 -3.86 -25.73
C THR A 372 16.30 -2.80 -24.99
N PRO A 373 16.59 -1.62 -25.58
CA PRO A 373 17.12 -0.49 -24.83
C PRO A 373 16.22 -0.19 -23.63
N ARG A 374 16.81 0.10 -22.47
CA ARG A 374 16.06 0.39 -21.24
C ARG A 374 15.15 1.62 -21.48
N PRO A 375 13.82 1.47 -21.37
CA PRO A 375 12.91 2.59 -21.58
C PRO A 375 13.05 3.66 -20.49
N SER A 376 12.35 4.78 -20.67
CA SER A 376 12.02 5.69 -19.56
C SER A 376 10.89 5.11 -18.69
N SER A 377 10.53 5.82 -17.62
CA SER A 377 9.32 5.52 -16.85
C SER A 377 8.08 5.84 -17.70
N GLY A 378 6.99 5.06 -17.59
CA GLY A 378 5.76 5.27 -18.36
C GLY A 378 4.98 6.48 -17.88
N VAL A 379 4.60 6.48 -16.60
CA VAL A 379 4.00 7.63 -15.92
C VAL A 379 4.90 8.07 -14.78
N VAL A 380 5.24 9.36 -14.73
CA VAL A 380 5.87 9.97 -13.56
C VAL A 380 4.85 10.81 -12.81
N VAL A 381 4.57 10.45 -11.56
CA VAL A 381 3.65 11.13 -10.66
C VAL A 381 4.43 12.05 -9.73
N ASP A 382 4.44 13.34 -10.06
CA ASP A 382 4.99 14.39 -9.21
C ASP A 382 3.90 15.38 -8.75
N GLY A 383 2.64 15.23 -9.17
CA GLY A 383 1.50 16.00 -8.64
C GLY A 383 0.95 15.49 -7.28
N PHE A 384 0.24 16.34 -6.54
CA PHE A 384 -0.57 15.92 -5.40
C PHE A 384 -1.96 15.45 -5.85
N ASN A 385 -2.55 14.50 -5.12
CA ASN A 385 -3.89 13.94 -5.38
C ASN A 385 -4.05 13.46 -6.84
N THR A 386 -3.12 12.63 -7.30
CA THR A 386 -3.13 12.12 -8.67
C THR A 386 -4.07 10.91 -8.80
N THR A 387 -4.93 10.91 -9.82
CA THR A 387 -5.77 9.76 -10.18
C THR A 387 -5.25 9.13 -11.47
N ILE A 388 -4.92 7.84 -11.44
CA ILE A 388 -4.67 7.04 -12.66
C ILE A 388 -5.80 6.03 -12.74
N HIS A 389 -6.67 6.18 -13.72
CA HIS A 389 -7.93 5.43 -13.77
C HIS A 389 -8.15 4.75 -15.12
N ASN A 390 -8.52 3.47 -15.14
CA ASN A 390 -8.94 2.78 -16.38
C ASN A 390 -7.90 2.81 -17.51
N CYS A 391 -6.61 2.74 -17.14
CA CYS A 391 -5.49 2.77 -18.09
C CYS A 391 -4.92 1.36 -18.34
N ILE A 392 -4.22 1.18 -19.46
CA ILE A 392 -3.28 0.07 -19.65
C ILE A 392 -1.88 0.67 -19.77
N ILE A 393 -0.93 0.21 -18.98
CA ILE A 393 0.45 0.69 -18.98
C ILE A 393 1.35 -0.52 -19.16
N SER A 394 2.09 -0.55 -20.27
CA SER A 394 2.87 -1.71 -20.67
C SER A 394 4.17 -1.30 -21.35
N GLY A 395 5.24 -2.06 -21.17
CA GLY A 395 6.46 -1.93 -21.97
C GLY A 395 7.43 -0.85 -21.49
N TRP A 396 7.31 -0.41 -20.24
CA TRP A 396 8.14 0.68 -19.69
C TRP A 396 9.25 0.16 -18.77
N ASN A 397 10.23 1.01 -18.45
CA ASN A 397 11.22 0.65 -17.46
C ASN A 397 10.57 0.55 -16.08
N ILE A 398 10.06 1.68 -15.60
CA ILE A 398 9.15 1.73 -14.46
C ILE A 398 7.79 2.13 -15.01
N SER A 399 6.74 1.34 -14.83
CA SER A 399 5.44 1.71 -15.42
C SER A 399 4.84 2.95 -14.75
N ILE A 400 4.91 3.00 -13.41
CA ILE A 400 4.50 4.17 -12.63
C ILE A 400 5.60 4.51 -11.62
N ASP A 401 6.19 5.68 -11.79
CA ASP A 401 7.27 6.21 -10.95
C ASP A 401 6.76 7.40 -10.16
N VAL A 402 6.84 7.34 -8.83
CA VAL A 402 6.20 8.32 -7.95
C VAL A 402 7.23 9.12 -7.17
N ALA A 403 7.13 10.44 -7.29
CA ALA A 403 7.95 11.38 -6.54
C ALA A 403 7.64 11.32 -5.02
N PRO A 404 8.52 11.89 -4.17
CA PRO A 404 8.29 11.93 -2.73
C PRO A 404 7.05 12.74 -2.32
N VAL A 405 6.40 12.32 -1.23
CA VAL A 405 5.28 13.01 -0.56
C VAL A 405 4.08 13.22 -1.48
N ARG A 406 3.85 12.31 -2.42
CA ARG A 406 2.70 12.37 -3.33
C ARG A 406 1.58 11.46 -2.89
N ARG A 407 0.36 12.00 -2.94
CA ARG A 407 -0.89 11.26 -2.73
C ARG A 407 -1.50 10.88 -4.06
N TYR A 408 -1.94 9.64 -4.19
CA TYR A 408 -2.49 9.16 -5.46
C TYR A 408 -3.43 7.96 -5.29
N VAL A 409 -4.33 7.82 -6.25
CA VAL A 409 -5.19 6.64 -6.41
C VAL A 409 -4.95 6.06 -7.79
N ILE A 410 -4.56 4.79 -7.84
CA ILE A 410 -4.52 4.00 -9.08
C ILE A 410 -5.71 3.07 -9.04
N SER A 411 -6.59 3.18 -10.03
CA SER A 411 -7.87 2.49 -10.04
C SER A 411 -8.15 1.83 -11.38
N ASN A 412 -8.75 0.64 -11.34
CA ASN A 412 -9.15 -0.10 -12.54
C ASN A 412 -8.05 -0.11 -13.63
N THR A 413 -6.77 -0.22 -13.27
CA THR A 413 -5.65 -0.03 -14.21
C THR A 413 -4.88 -1.33 -14.39
N VAL A 414 -4.47 -1.63 -15.64
CA VAL A 414 -3.59 -2.77 -15.94
C VAL A 414 -2.16 -2.26 -16.09
N VAL A 415 -1.25 -2.84 -15.34
CA VAL A 415 0.20 -2.64 -15.48
C VAL A 415 0.83 -3.98 -15.83
N THR A 416 1.60 -4.03 -16.92
CA THR A 416 2.23 -5.26 -17.40
C THR A 416 3.55 -4.97 -18.10
N ASN A 417 4.34 -6.01 -18.38
CA ASN A 417 5.55 -5.92 -19.20
C ASN A 417 6.48 -4.73 -18.81
N TRP A 418 6.88 -4.62 -17.55
CA TRP A 418 7.88 -3.62 -17.14
C TRP A 418 9.27 -4.23 -17.14
N ALA A 419 10.30 -3.41 -17.39
CA ALA A 419 11.70 -3.84 -17.39
C ALA A 419 12.36 -3.74 -16.00
N ASP A 420 11.82 -2.89 -15.12
CA ASP A 420 12.33 -2.61 -13.77
C ASP A 420 11.23 -2.77 -12.72
N TYR A 421 10.27 -1.84 -12.58
CA TYR A 421 9.17 -1.96 -11.61
C TYR A 421 7.80 -1.74 -12.25
N GLY A 422 6.77 -2.41 -11.74
CA GLY A 422 5.38 -2.05 -12.03
C GLY A 422 5.08 -0.66 -11.45
N LEU A 423 5.25 -0.54 -10.13
CA LEU A 423 5.20 0.73 -9.41
C LEU A 423 6.43 0.88 -8.53
N PHE A 424 7.07 2.05 -8.59
CA PHE A 424 8.19 2.39 -7.72
C PHE A 424 7.98 3.75 -7.05
N GLN A 425 8.17 3.77 -5.73
CA GLN A 425 8.25 5.00 -4.95
C GLN A 425 9.50 4.93 -4.05
N GLN A 426 10.35 5.96 -4.14
CA GLN A 426 11.70 5.85 -3.59
C GLN A 426 11.86 6.39 -2.15
N THR A 427 11.22 7.50 -1.81
CA THR A 427 11.34 8.10 -0.48
C THR A 427 10.07 8.86 -0.10
N ASN A 428 9.80 8.97 1.21
CA ASN A 428 8.68 9.67 1.81
C ASN A 428 7.35 9.40 1.11
N CYS A 429 6.94 8.13 0.98
CA CYS A 429 5.71 7.79 0.27
C CYS A 429 4.51 8.47 0.95
N GLY A 430 3.77 9.29 0.20
CA GLY A 430 2.52 9.91 0.67
C GLY A 430 1.35 8.90 0.68
N TRP A 431 0.17 9.34 1.12
CA TRP A 431 -0.99 8.47 1.24
C TRP A 431 -1.44 8.01 -0.15
N HIS A 432 -1.42 6.70 -0.40
CA HIS A 432 -1.77 6.18 -1.70
C HIS A 432 -2.62 4.91 -1.67
N SER A 433 -3.34 4.69 -2.76
CA SER A 433 -4.25 3.56 -2.89
C SER A 433 -4.15 2.95 -4.27
N ILE A 434 -4.09 1.61 -4.33
CA ILE A 434 -4.29 0.83 -5.55
C ILE A 434 -5.61 0.09 -5.37
N VAL A 435 -6.58 0.29 -6.24
CA VAL A 435 -7.91 -0.31 -6.15
C VAL A 435 -8.32 -0.93 -7.48
N GLY A 436 -8.86 -2.15 -7.50
CA GLY A 436 -9.41 -2.72 -8.73
C GLY A 436 -8.41 -2.93 -9.86
N SER A 437 -7.12 -2.89 -9.56
CA SER A 437 -6.05 -2.81 -10.55
C SER A 437 -5.27 -4.12 -10.64
N ARG A 438 -4.70 -4.38 -11.81
CA ARG A 438 -3.95 -5.60 -12.12
C ARG A 438 -2.50 -5.25 -12.45
N PHE A 439 -1.56 -5.72 -11.65
CA PHE A 439 -0.12 -5.57 -11.89
C PHE A 439 0.47 -6.95 -12.12
N THR A 440 0.73 -7.30 -13.38
CA THR A 440 1.14 -8.65 -13.76
C THR A 440 2.44 -8.62 -14.53
N GLN A 441 3.46 -9.25 -13.97
CA GLN A 441 4.69 -9.50 -14.68
C GLN A 441 4.47 -10.49 -15.83
N ASN A 442 5.22 -10.37 -16.92
CA ASN A 442 5.10 -11.33 -18.01
C ASN A 442 5.82 -12.64 -17.65
N PRO A 443 5.18 -13.81 -17.69
CA PRO A 443 5.86 -15.09 -17.39
C PRO A 443 7.08 -15.38 -18.28
N LEU A 444 7.14 -14.81 -19.49
CA LEU A 444 8.29 -14.94 -20.38
C LEU A 444 9.54 -14.25 -19.85
N THR A 445 9.44 -13.41 -18.80
CA THR A 445 10.60 -12.83 -18.16
C THR A 445 11.33 -13.83 -17.26
N ILE A 446 10.75 -15.00 -16.95
CA ILE A 446 11.39 -16.03 -16.11
C ILE A 446 12.72 -16.46 -16.74
N ARG A 447 13.80 -16.41 -15.96
CA ARG A 447 15.15 -16.82 -16.39
C ARG A 447 15.75 -17.81 -15.39
N ALA A 448 16.43 -18.82 -15.93
CA ALA A 448 17.05 -19.89 -15.14
C ALA A 448 18.26 -19.42 -14.31
N MET A 449 18.93 -18.32 -14.68
CA MET A 449 20.24 -17.93 -14.12
C MET A 449 20.23 -16.72 -13.18
N GLY A 450 19.06 -16.22 -12.73
CA GLY A 450 19.02 -15.02 -11.87
C GLY A 450 19.48 -13.74 -12.57
N LYS A 451 19.59 -12.65 -11.80
CA LYS A 451 19.74 -11.27 -12.29
C LYS A 451 21.15 -10.99 -12.85
N ALA A 452 21.24 -10.30 -13.99
CA ALA A 452 22.46 -9.63 -14.47
C ALA A 452 22.26 -8.11 -14.39
N GLU A 453 22.24 -7.57 -13.18
CA GLU A 453 21.83 -6.18 -12.91
C GLU A 453 22.87 -5.13 -13.35
N LYS A 454 24.13 -5.55 -13.50
CA LYS A 454 25.29 -4.66 -13.67
C LYS A 454 26.17 -5.03 -14.87
N SER A 455 25.82 -6.05 -15.63
CA SER A 455 26.55 -6.48 -16.81
C SER A 455 25.56 -6.74 -17.93
N ALA A 456 25.74 -6.07 -19.06
CA ALA A 456 24.92 -6.34 -20.23
C ALA A 456 25.01 -7.82 -20.63
N PRO A 457 23.90 -8.45 -21.02
CA PRO A 457 22.54 -7.89 -21.08
C PRO A 457 21.88 -7.72 -19.69
N ILE A 458 21.26 -6.56 -19.45
CA ILE A 458 20.56 -6.24 -18.19
C ILE A 458 19.19 -6.91 -18.18
N TYR A 459 18.87 -7.62 -17.11
CA TYR A 459 17.54 -8.22 -16.86
C TYR A 459 17.09 -7.81 -15.47
N ALA A 460 16.11 -6.92 -15.32
CA ALA A 460 15.76 -6.37 -14.02
C ALA A 460 14.26 -6.32 -13.75
N ASP A 461 13.46 -7.30 -14.13
CA ASP A 461 12.03 -7.26 -13.79
C ASP A 461 11.83 -7.51 -12.28
N HIS A 462 11.58 -6.44 -11.52
CA HIS A 462 11.30 -6.45 -10.09
C HIS A 462 9.81 -6.58 -9.76
N ASP A 463 9.54 -6.56 -8.46
CA ASP A 463 8.25 -6.62 -7.80
C ASP A 463 7.21 -5.67 -8.46
N PRO A 464 5.94 -6.12 -8.60
CA PRO A 464 4.83 -5.30 -9.07
C PRO A 464 4.68 -3.98 -8.31
N TYR A 465 4.94 -4.00 -7.01
CA TYR A 465 4.77 -2.86 -6.13
C TYR A 465 5.96 -2.74 -5.17
N ARG A 466 6.60 -1.57 -5.18
CA ARG A 466 7.63 -1.19 -4.21
C ARG A 466 7.41 0.24 -3.72
N CYS A 467 7.22 0.40 -2.41
CA CYS A 467 7.38 1.68 -1.73
C CYS A 467 8.62 1.60 -0.82
N SER A 468 9.44 2.64 -0.91
CA SER A 468 10.64 2.82 -0.10
C SER A 468 10.45 4.06 0.76
N ILE A 469 10.61 3.89 2.07
CA ILE A 469 10.40 4.94 3.10
C ILE A 469 8.96 5.49 3.08
N PRO A 470 7.95 4.68 3.46
CA PRO A 470 6.59 5.17 3.59
C PRO A 470 6.47 6.21 4.70
N ALA A 471 5.84 7.34 4.41
CA ALA A 471 5.60 8.41 5.39
C ALA A 471 4.12 8.50 5.80
N GLU A 472 3.21 8.10 4.91
CA GLU A 472 1.76 8.12 5.13
C GLU A 472 1.14 6.73 4.85
N PRO A 473 -0.14 6.52 5.18
CA PRO A 473 -0.79 5.23 4.99
C PRO A 473 -0.92 4.77 3.54
N ALA A 474 -1.01 3.46 3.33
CA ALA A 474 -1.23 2.91 2.00
C ALA A 474 -2.18 1.73 1.99
N CYS A 475 -2.91 1.56 0.89
CA CYS A 475 -3.74 0.37 0.71
C CYS A 475 -3.74 -0.20 -0.70
N ILE A 476 -3.84 -1.53 -0.79
CA ILE A 476 -4.09 -2.27 -2.03
C ILE A 476 -5.40 -3.04 -1.85
N LEU A 477 -6.43 -2.63 -2.58
CA LEU A 477 -7.79 -3.13 -2.42
C LEU A 477 -8.26 -3.78 -3.71
N GLN A 478 -8.94 -4.92 -3.62
CA GLN A 478 -9.62 -5.53 -4.77
C GLN A 478 -8.73 -5.68 -6.02
N SER A 479 -7.48 -6.09 -5.81
CA SER A 479 -6.43 -6.02 -6.85
C SER A 479 -5.78 -7.36 -7.14
N GLU A 480 -5.21 -7.48 -8.34
CA GLU A 480 -4.43 -8.63 -8.77
C GLU A 480 -2.95 -8.27 -8.88
N LEU A 481 -2.09 -9.04 -8.21
CA LEU A 481 -0.64 -8.85 -8.29
C LEU A 481 0.04 -10.17 -8.67
N PHE A 482 0.84 -10.16 -9.73
CA PHE A 482 1.61 -11.32 -10.18
C PHE A 482 3.09 -10.99 -10.38
N SER A 483 3.96 -11.80 -9.78
CA SER A 483 5.42 -11.65 -9.79
C SER A 483 6.10 -12.99 -10.12
N ALA A 484 7.03 -12.99 -11.08
CA ALA A 484 7.59 -14.21 -11.67
C ALA A 484 9.12 -14.35 -11.56
N ASN A 485 9.90 -13.26 -11.51
CA ASN A 485 11.39 -13.28 -11.52
C ASN A 485 12.01 -13.10 -10.14
N SER A 486 13.33 -13.26 -9.87
CA SER A 486 13.99 -12.61 -8.70
C SER A 486 15.46 -12.24 -8.86
N TRP A 487 15.98 -11.52 -7.84
CA TRP A 487 17.37 -11.09 -7.65
C TRP A 487 18.42 -12.22 -7.72
N ALA A 488 18.10 -13.43 -7.22
CA ALA A 488 19.10 -14.45 -6.94
C ALA A 488 18.68 -15.86 -7.41
N GLY A 489 17.82 -15.95 -8.43
CA GLY A 489 17.32 -17.23 -8.94
C GLY A 489 16.13 -17.82 -8.18
N GLY A 490 15.60 -17.13 -7.15
CA GLY A 490 14.27 -17.38 -6.56
C GLY A 490 13.15 -16.59 -7.27
N ILE A 491 11.97 -16.45 -6.65
CA ILE A 491 10.84 -15.61 -7.14
C ILE A 491 10.70 -14.34 -6.27
N GLN A 492 10.43 -13.21 -6.92
CA GLN A 492 10.44 -11.83 -6.42
C GLN A 492 9.26 -11.66 -5.49
N LEU A 493 9.39 -10.64 -4.65
CA LEU A 493 8.29 -10.26 -3.81
C LEU A 493 7.15 -9.74 -4.67
N ILE A 494 5.93 -9.98 -4.22
CA ILE A 494 4.74 -9.40 -4.86
C ILE A 494 4.61 -7.94 -4.47
N CYS A 495 4.96 -7.64 -3.21
CA CYS A 495 4.91 -6.33 -2.63
C CYS A 495 6.10 -6.16 -1.69
N ARG A 496 6.82 -5.06 -1.87
CA ARG A 496 7.94 -4.67 -1.02
C ARG A 496 7.65 -3.32 -0.39
N TRP A 497 7.43 -3.33 0.92
CA TRP A 497 7.21 -2.15 1.73
C TRP A 497 8.45 -1.93 2.59
N ASN A 498 9.35 -1.07 2.11
CA ASN A 498 10.59 -0.81 2.82
C ASN A 498 10.40 0.29 3.84
N ALA A 499 10.18 -0.13 5.08
CA ALA A 499 9.85 0.78 6.14
C ALA A 499 11.08 1.08 7.02
N ASP A 500 11.41 2.37 7.12
CA ASP A 500 12.55 2.87 7.90
C ASP A 500 12.22 3.04 9.39
N GLY A 501 11.07 2.51 9.83
CA GLY A 501 10.71 2.52 11.25
C GLY A 501 10.19 3.85 11.75
N ILE A 502 9.59 4.62 10.85
CA ILE A 502 8.82 5.79 11.19
C ILE A 502 7.55 5.28 11.88
N PRO A 503 7.28 5.67 13.15
CA PRO A 503 6.06 5.26 13.85
C PRO A 503 4.81 5.69 13.08
N GLY A 504 3.78 4.84 13.08
CA GLY A 504 2.50 5.15 12.44
C GLY A 504 2.40 4.77 10.96
N GLN A 505 3.43 4.15 10.39
CA GLN A 505 3.34 3.51 9.08
C GLN A 505 2.26 2.41 9.10
N GLN A 506 1.20 2.63 8.32
CA GLN A 506 0.06 1.76 8.18
C GLN A 506 -0.05 1.28 6.73
N PHE A 507 -0.16 -0.02 6.53
CA PHE A 507 -0.43 -0.59 5.22
C PHE A 507 -1.51 -1.66 5.30
N GLN A 508 -2.43 -1.61 4.33
CA GLN A 508 -3.53 -2.55 4.24
C GLN A 508 -3.56 -3.22 2.87
N MET A 509 -3.86 -4.51 2.85
CA MET A 509 -4.24 -5.24 1.64
C MET A 509 -5.54 -5.98 1.89
N SER A 510 -6.56 -5.78 1.04
CA SER A 510 -7.83 -6.48 1.21
C SER A 510 -8.45 -6.91 -0.12
N GLN A 511 -9.10 -8.08 -0.12
CA GLN A 511 -9.78 -8.63 -1.30
C GLN A 511 -8.85 -8.80 -2.51
N CYS A 512 -7.58 -9.10 -2.28
CA CYS A 512 -6.61 -9.25 -3.36
C CYS A 512 -6.52 -10.70 -3.85
N LYS A 513 -6.05 -10.87 -5.08
CA LYS A 513 -5.46 -12.12 -5.56
C LYS A 513 -3.99 -11.86 -5.83
N THR A 514 -3.13 -12.66 -5.25
CA THR A 514 -1.69 -12.49 -5.42
C THR A 514 -1.00 -13.78 -5.76
N GLU A 515 -0.09 -13.75 -6.70
CA GLU A 515 0.63 -14.91 -7.16
C GLU A 515 2.11 -14.58 -7.42
N GLY A 516 3.02 -15.45 -6.99
CA GLY A 516 4.45 -15.18 -7.09
C GLY A 516 5.18 -15.42 -5.77
N GLY A 517 6.15 -14.57 -5.44
CA GLY A 517 6.92 -14.72 -4.21
C GLY A 517 6.20 -14.16 -2.98
N SER A 518 6.95 -13.92 -1.91
CA SER A 518 6.40 -13.45 -0.64
C SER A 518 6.06 -11.95 -0.64
N PHE A 519 5.39 -11.50 0.41
CA PHE A 519 5.35 -10.10 0.82
C PHE A 519 6.58 -9.80 1.67
N TYR A 520 7.16 -8.62 1.51
CA TYR A 520 8.20 -8.14 2.42
C TYR A 520 7.82 -6.80 3.03
N PHE A 521 7.82 -6.78 4.35
CA PHE A 521 7.56 -5.60 5.17
C PHE A 521 8.76 -5.41 6.12
N GLY A 522 9.72 -4.57 5.75
CA GLY A 522 10.96 -4.47 6.52
C GLY A 522 11.90 -3.39 6.03
N SER A 523 12.97 -3.11 6.76
CA SER A 523 13.95 -2.08 6.39
C SER A 523 14.81 -2.54 5.20
N THR A 524 15.09 -1.66 4.22
CA THR A 524 15.78 -2.06 2.98
C THR A 524 17.24 -2.49 3.15
N ALA A 525 17.93 -2.02 4.19
CA ALA A 525 19.35 -2.30 4.48
C ALA A 525 19.85 -1.57 5.73
N SER A 526 18.96 -0.89 6.48
CA SER A 526 19.37 -0.07 7.61
C SER A 526 19.62 -0.97 8.83
N PRO A 527 20.79 -0.86 9.51
CA PRO A 527 21.04 -1.54 10.78
C PRO A 527 20.26 -0.92 11.95
N THR A 528 19.52 0.16 11.70
CA THR A 528 18.73 0.85 12.71
C THR A 528 17.41 0.10 12.96
N PRO A 529 17.09 -0.27 14.22
CA PRO A 529 15.82 -0.88 14.57
C PRO A 529 14.68 0.06 14.18
N ALA A 530 13.74 -0.47 13.41
CA ALA A 530 12.59 0.27 12.95
C ALA A 530 11.36 -0.04 13.83
N SER A 531 10.47 0.94 14.06
CA SER A 531 9.29 0.75 14.92
C SER A 531 8.33 -0.32 14.39
N ALA A 532 7.51 -0.86 15.29
CA ALA A 532 6.32 -1.62 14.95
C ALA A 532 5.47 -0.89 13.90
N GLN A 533 5.23 -1.57 12.80
CA GLN A 533 4.41 -1.12 11.68
C GLN A 533 3.06 -1.79 11.78
N GLN A 534 2.00 -1.10 11.36
CA GLN A 534 0.66 -1.66 11.38
C GLN A 534 0.31 -2.20 9.99
N PHE A 535 0.47 -3.51 9.84
CA PHE A 535 0.09 -4.23 8.62
C PHE A 535 -1.19 -4.98 8.81
N ARG A 536 -2.09 -4.86 7.86
CA ARG A 536 -3.32 -5.63 7.83
C ARG A 536 -3.54 -6.23 6.45
N VAL A 537 -3.60 -7.55 6.38
CA VAL A 537 -3.91 -8.27 5.14
C VAL A 537 -5.14 -9.12 5.39
N THR A 538 -6.22 -8.87 4.67
CA THR A 538 -7.46 -9.63 4.85
C THR A 538 -8.09 -10.06 3.56
N LYS A 539 -8.94 -11.10 3.64
CA LYS A 539 -9.77 -11.57 2.52
C LYS A 539 -8.96 -11.78 1.23
N THR A 540 -7.70 -12.18 1.34
CA THR A 540 -6.78 -12.27 0.20
C THR A 540 -6.48 -13.72 -0.12
N HIS A 541 -6.41 -14.03 -1.41
CA HIS A 541 -5.98 -15.33 -1.91
C HIS A 541 -4.55 -15.25 -2.44
N HIS A 542 -3.68 -16.06 -1.86
CA HIS A 542 -2.25 -16.09 -2.17
C HIS A 542 -1.85 -17.43 -2.78
N VAL A 543 -1.19 -17.38 -3.94
CA VAL A 543 -0.48 -18.52 -4.54
C VAL A 543 1.01 -18.24 -4.44
N CYS A 544 1.66 -18.88 -3.48
CA CYS A 544 3.03 -18.59 -3.09
C CYS A 544 3.99 -19.61 -3.66
N SER A 545 5.06 -19.10 -4.26
CA SER A 545 5.97 -19.88 -5.07
C SER A 545 7.29 -20.29 -4.38
N ILE A 546 7.55 -19.74 -3.19
CA ILE A 546 8.76 -19.97 -2.39
C ILE A 546 8.42 -20.10 -0.89
N ASN A 547 9.44 -20.45 -0.07
CA ASN A 547 9.44 -20.76 1.37
C ASN A 547 8.89 -19.66 2.33
N GLY A 548 7.70 -19.12 2.08
CA GLY A 548 7.01 -18.21 2.98
C GLY A 548 6.03 -17.30 2.26
N LEU A 549 4.97 -16.92 2.96
CA LEU A 549 4.02 -15.90 2.51
C LEU A 549 4.55 -14.49 2.83
N ILE A 550 5.09 -14.27 4.04
CA ILE A 550 5.53 -12.95 4.51
C ILE A 550 6.92 -13.02 5.13
N GLY A 551 7.79 -12.10 4.72
CA GLY A 551 8.93 -11.67 5.50
C GLY A 551 8.60 -10.36 6.20
N THR A 552 8.69 -10.33 7.52
CA THR A 552 8.65 -9.08 8.28
C THR A 552 9.82 -9.02 9.23
N ASN A 553 10.46 -7.84 9.32
CA ASN A 553 11.48 -7.60 10.33
C ASN A 553 10.88 -7.08 11.65
N PHE A 554 9.57 -6.77 11.68
CA PHE A 554 8.92 -6.04 12.76
C PHE A 554 7.55 -6.63 13.15
N GLY A 555 7.09 -6.33 14.37
CA GLY A 555 5.76 -6.68 14.86
C GLY A 555 4.65 -5.81 14.25
N GLY A 556 3.39 -6.16 14.56
CA GLY A 556 2.21 -5.38 14.15
C GLY A 556 1.56 -5.82 12.83
N ALA A 557 1.81 -7.06 12.39
CA ALA A 557 1.13 -7.64 11.24
C ALA A 557 -0.09 -8.49 11.63
N ASN A 558 -1.21 -8.28 10.94
CA ASN A 558 -2.47 -8.97 11.15
C ASN A 558 -2.95 -9.59 9.83
N PHE A 559 -3.20 -10.90 9.87
CA PHE A 559 -3.72 -11.67 8.75
C PHE A 559 -5.06 -12.27 9.14
N LYS A 560 -6.14 -11.90 8.44
CA LYS A 560 -7.50 -12.41 8.71
C LYS A 560 -8.18 -12.88 7.44
N ASN A 561 -8.80 -14.06 7.48
CA ASN A 561 -9.60 -14.59 6.36
C ASN A 561 -8.79 -14.68 5.04
N ASN A 562 -7.51 -15.07 5.12
CA ASN A 562 -6.68 -15.26 3.93
C ASN A 562 -6.58 -16.74 3.58
N ILE A 563 -6.56 -17.05 2.28
CA ILE A 563 -6.30 -18.39 1.76
C ILE A 563 -4.88 -18.37 1.18
N VAL A 564 -4.07 -19.35 1.55
CA VAL A 564 -2.67 -19.44 1.13
C VAL A 564 -2.43 -20.83 0.56
N ILE A 565 -2.08 -20.87 -0.72
CA ILE A 565 -1.65 -22.07 -1.43
C ILE A 565 -0.13 -21.98 -1.56
N LEU A 566 0.55 -22.99 -1.03
CA LEU A 566 2.01 -23.14 -1.15
C LEU A 566 2.28 -24.30 -2.10
N GLY A 567 3.17 -24.11 -3.08
CA GLY A 567 3.70 -25.20 -3.87
C GLY A 567 4.50 -26.19 -3.00
N ASP A 568 4.60 -27.46 -3.42
CA ASP A 568 5.37 -28.47 -2.68
C ASP A 568 6.87 -28.26 -2.92
N THR A 569 7.48 -27.31 -2.21
CA THR A 569 8.88 -26.92 -2.37
C THR A 569 9.90 -28.05 -2.10
N LEU A 570 9.47 -29.19 -1.55
CA LEU A 570 10.34 -30.33 -1.24
C LEU A 570 10.43 -31.33 -2.40
N GLN A 571 9.35 -31.49 -3.19
CA GLN A 571 9.33 -32.36 -4.37
C GLN A 571 9.42 -31.57 -5.67
N GLU A 572 8.79 -30.42 -5.70
CA GLU A 572 8.88 -29.44 -6.75
C GLU A 572 10.13 -28.62 -6.44
N SER A 573 11.25 -28.96 -7.08
CA SER A 573 12.38 -28.01 -7.22
C SER A 573 11.85 -26.60 -7.54
N SER A 574 12.63 -25.52 -7.37
CA SER A 574 12.19 -24.17 -7.76
C SER A 574 11.62 -24.08 -9.19
N THR A 575 11.83 -25.10 -10.03
CA THR A 575 11.26 -25.36 -11.36
C THR A 575 9.83 -25.94 -11.39
N GLY A 576 9.37 -26.71 -10.39
CA GLY A 576 8.01 -27.30 -10.39
C GLY A 576 6.94 -26.28 -9.99
N VAL A 577 7.25 -25.42 -9.02
CA VAL A 577 6.39 -24.29 -8.65
C VAL A 577 6.32 -23.26 -9.79
N ARG A 578 7.39 -23.11 -10.59
CA ARG A 578 7.39 -22.31 -11.85
C ARG A 578 6.37 -22.81 -12.89
N ASN A 579 6.00 -24.10 -12.86
CA ASN A 579 5.03 -24.69 -13.79
C ASN A 579 3.59 -24.70 -13.23
N ALA A 580 3.43 -24.48 -11.91
CA ALA A 580 2.14 -24.48 -11.23
C ALA A 580 1.53 -23.06 -11.07
N LEU A 581 2.34 -22.02 -11.26
CA LEU A 581 1.87 -20.64 -11.38
C LEU A 581 0.94 -20.55 -12.61
N SER A 582 -0.29 -20.11 -12.34
CA SER A 582 -1.46 -19.99 -13.18
C SER A 582 -1.20 -20.07 -14.68
N ALA A 583 -1.66 -21.19 -15.25
CA ALA A 583 -2.36 -21.28 -16.54
C ALA A 583 -2.18 -20.08 -17.47
N THR A 584 -1.38 -20.28 -18.50
CA THR A 584 -1.04 -19.35 -19.58
C THR A 584 -2.26 -18.63 -20.15
N GLU A 585 -2.52 -17.39 -19.71
CA GLU A 585 -3.24 -16.42 -20.55
C GLU A 585 -2.23 -15.95 -21.62
N THR A 586 -2.30 -16.53 -22.81
CA THR A 586 -1.66 -15.90 -23.97
C THR A 586 -2.46 -14.65 -24.37
N HIS A 587 -1.81 -13.72 -25.08
CA HIS A 587 -2.33 -12.41 -25.52
C HIS A 587 -3.68 -12.41 -26.26
N ASN A 588 -4.31 -13.57 -26.51
CA ASN A 588 -5.54 -13.73 -27.29
C ASN A 588 -6.73 -14.33 -26.52
N GLY A 589 -6.68 -14.47 -25.18
CA GLY A 589 -7.84 -14.88 -24.39
C GLY A 589 -8.35 -16.32 -24.61
N THR A 590 -7.53 -17.20 -25.19
CA THR A 590 -7.82 -18.64 -25.28
C THR A 590 -7.01 -19.41 -24.25
N PHE A 591 -7.72 -20.10 -23.33
CA PHE A 591 -7.14 -21.09 -22.42
C PHE A 591 -6.65 -22.30 -23.22
N ASP A 592 -5.37 -22.60 -23.15
CA ASP A 592 -4.88 -23.89 -23.64
C ASP A 592 -5.25 -24.97 -22.62
N LYS A 593 -6.20 -25.83 -22.98
CA LYS A 593 -6.81 -26.83 -22.09
C LYS A 593 -5.95 -28.09 -21.88
N GLY A 594 -4.66 -28.06 -22.21
CA GLY A 594 -3.83 -29.24 -22.18
C GLY A 594 -2.42 -28.93 -21.71
N ILE A 595 -2.12 -29.28 -20.46
CA ILE A 595 -1.03 -30.18 -20.02
C ILE A 595 -1.25 -30.41 -18.52
N TYR A 596 -2.10 -31.38 -18.18
CA TYR A 596 -2.05 -32.08 -16.89
C TYR A 596 -2.21 -33.58 -17.14
N PRO A 597 -1.16 -34.31 -17.57
CA PRO A 597 -1.14 -35.74 -17.40
C PRO A 597 -0.53 -36.06 -16.03
N ASN A 598 -1.31 -36.70 -15.15
CA ASN A 598 -0.89 -37.39 -13.92
C ASN A 598 -0.86 -36.60 -12.60
N TRP A 599 -1.99 -35.99 -12.22
CA TRP A 599 -2.36 -35.81 -10.80
C TRP A 599 -3.22 -36.97 -10.28
N GLY A 600 -2.96 -38.19 -10.75
CA GLY A 600 -3.52 -39.39 -10.15
C GLY A 600 -2.68 -39.79 -8.94
N GLN A 601 -3.26 -39.69 -7.74
CA GLN A 601 -2.76 -40.29 -6.48
C GLN A 601 -1.67 -39.54 -5.68
N ALA A 602 -1.78 -38.22 -5.51
CA ALA A 602 -1.21 -37.56 -4.33
C ALA A 602 -2.33 -37.27 -3.33
N TYR A 603 -2.14 -37.73 -2.09
CA TYR A 603 -3.13 -37.76 -1.01
C TYR A 603 -3.87 -36.43 -0.83
N ALA A 604 -5.12 -36.40 -1.30
CA ALA A 604 -6.12 -35.44 -0.83
C ALA A 604 -6.42 -35.74 0.64
N GLN A 605 -5.66 -35.11 1.54
CA GLN A 605 -6.15 -34.90 2.90
C GLN A 605 -7.33 -33.93 2.80
N PRO A 606 -8.48 -34.24 3.42
CA PRO A 606 -9.68 -33.43 3.27
C PRO A 606 -9.41 -32.04 3.85
N ILE A 607 -9.50 -31.03 2.99
CA ILE A 607 -9.67 -29.64 3.38
C ILE A 607 -10.96 -29.59 4.20
N ARG A 608 -10.82 -29.47 5.53
CA ARG A 608 -11.97 -29.16 6.40
C ARG A 608 -12.20 -27.65 6.29
N PHE A 609 -13.38 -27.30 5.75
CA PHE A 609 -13.93 -25.95 5.73
C PHE A 609 -14.12 -25.40 7.14
#